data_AF-A0A5B8M1M6-F1
#
_entry.id   AF-A0A5B8M1M6-F1
#
_cell.length_a   1.000
_cell.length_b   1.000
_cell.length_c   1.000
_cell.angle_alpha   90.00
_cell.angle_beta   90.00
_cell.angle_gamma   90.00
#
_symmetry.space_group_name_H-M   'P 1'
#
loop_
_entity.id
_entity.type
_entity.pdbx_description
1 polymer ?
#
loop_
_entity_poly.entity_id
_entity_poly.type
_entity_poly.pdbx_seq_one_letter_code
_entity_poly.pdbx_strand_id
1 'polypeptide(L)'
;MADWYTLETIRAQWREAPSNDDVLQQVLDASKASVLVYDNGWSWRRDPSLSVDGDGNTIDFPGDYPEGKVPSSLVMGQRAQARNLWNANRVNPQNGDVGTDTFTLQPFPLDWVIKQIIRPKSPFGSFG
;
A
#
# COMPACT_ATOMS: atom_id res chain seq x y z
N MET A 1 12.29 -7.41 -5.55
CA MET A 1 10.81 -7.47 -5.59
C MET A 1 10.34 -8.07 -4.26
N ALA A 2 9.08 -7.88 -3.90
CA ALA A 2 8.54 -8.28 -2.61
C ALA A 2 7.09 -8.76 -2.76
N ASP A 3 6.54 -9.31 -1.68
CA ASP A 3 5.14 -9.66 -1.55
C ASP A 3 4.36 -8.57 -0.82
N TRP A 4 3.05 -8.51 -1.05
CA TRP A 4 2.16 -7.70 -0.23
C TRP A 4 2.18 -8.17 1.22
N TYR A 5 2.02 -7.24 2.15
CA TYR A 5 1.94 -7.61 3.56
C TYR A 5 0.67 -8.40 3.85
N THR A 6 0.82 -9.52 4.56
CA THR A 6 -0.26 -10.34 5.11
C THR A 6 -0.46 -9.98 6.58
N LEU A 7 -1.55 -10.48 7.19
CA LEU A 7 -1.83 -10.27 8.62
C LEU A 7 -0.66 -10.72 9.51
N GLU A 8 -0.02 -11.84 9.19
CA GLU A 8 1.11 -12.37 9.96
C GLU A 8 2.37 -11.53 9.76
N THR A 9 2.72 -11.20 8.51
CA THR A 9 3.97 -10.47 8.22
C THR A 9 3.90 -9.02 8.67
N ILE A 10 2.72 -8.38 8.57
CA ILE A 10 2.55 -7.01 9.06
C ILE A 10 2.65 -6.96 10.59
N ARG A 11 2.10 -7.95 11.30
CA ARG A 11 2.15 -7.99 12.78
C ARG A 11 3.56 -8.14 13.31
N ALA A 12 4.39 -8.93 12.63
CA ALA A 12 5.81 -9.05 12.96
C ALA A 12 6.56 -7.72 12.81
N GLN A 13 6.18 -6.89 11.83
CA GLN A 13 6.87 -5.62 11.54
C GLN A 13 6.21 -4.37 12.12
N TRP A 14 4.98 -4.48 12.61
CA TRP A 14 4.19 -3.38 13.16
C TRP A 14 3.57 -3.80 14.49
N ARG A 15 4.33 -3.56 15.55
CA ARG A 15 3.98 -3.94 16.92
C ARG A 15 2.67 -3.32 17.44
N GLU A 16 2.29 -2.16 16.91
CA GLU A 16 1.08 -1.42 17.32
C GLU A 16 -0.10 -1.62 16.36
N ALA A 17 -0.03 -2.64 15.50
CA ALA A 17 -1.12 -2.98 14.59
C ALA A 17 -2.41 -3.35 15.35
N PRO A 18 -3.59 -3.11 14.76
CA PRO A 18 -4.86 -3.56 15.31
C PRO A 18 -4.85 -5.07 15.65
N SER A 19 -5.37 -5.39 16.84
CA SER A 19 -5.56 -6.77 17.28
C SER A 19 -6.73 -7.45 16.58
N ASN A 20 -7.70 -6.68 16.06
CA ASN A 20 -8.79 -7.20 15.25
C ASN A 20 -8.29 -7.47 13.81
N ASP A 21 -8.33 -8.72 13.40
CA ASP A 21 -7.89 -9.21 12.09
C ASP A 21 -8.70 -8.57 10.96
N ASP A 22 -10.02 -8.39 11.12
CA ASP A 22 -10.89 -7.81 10.11
C ASP A 22 -10.53 -6.34 9.86
N VAL A 23 -10.32 -5.58 10.94
CA VAL A 23 -9.91 -4.17 10.85
C VAL A 23 -8.52 -4.05 10.24
N LEU A 24 -7.60 -4.92 10.64
CA LEU A 24 -6.24 -4.94 10.09
C LEU A 24 -6.25 -5.25 8.59
N GLN A 25 -7.04 -6.24 8.17
CA GLN A 25 -7.21 -6.60 6.77
C GLN A 25 -7.79 -5.43 5.98
N GLN A 26 -8.84 -4.79 6.49
CA GLN A 26 -9.49 -3.65 5.84
C GLN A 26 -8.55 -2.46 5.68
N VAL A 27 -7.72 -2.16 6.69
CA VAL A 27 -6.69 -1.12 6.62
C VAL A 27 -5.62 -1.46 5.57
N LEU A 28 -5.19 -2.72 5.49
CA LEU A 28 -4.22 -3.17 4.48
C LEU A 28 -4.78 -3.08 3.07
N ASP A 29 -6.03 -3.47 2.86
CA ASP A 29 -6.69 -3.44 1.55
C ASP A 29 -6.93 -2.01 1.07
N ALA A 30 -7.41 -1.12 1.94
CA ALA A 30 -7.56 0.30 1.62
C ALA A 30 -6.21 0.98 1.32
N SER A 31 -5.16 0.61 2.07
CA SER A 31 -3.81 1.10 1.82
C SER A 31 -3.26 0.60 0.49
N LYS A 32 -3.46 -0.69 0.17
CA LYS A 32 -3.08 -1.29 -1.11
C LYS A 32 -3.79 -0.59 -2.27
N ALA A 33 -5.10 -0.41 -2.18
CA ALA A 33 -5.88 0.29 -3.19
C ALA A 33 -5.36 1.73 -3.40
N SER A 34 -5.08 2.46 -2.32
CA SER A 34 -4.57 3.83 -2.41
C SER A 34 -3.23 3.90 -3.14
N VAL A 35 -2.27 3.03 -2.81
CA VAL A 35 -0.94 3.02 -3.45
C VAL A 35 -1.01 2.61 -4.92
N LEU A 36 -1.88 1.66 -5.27
CA LEU A 36 -2.10 1.24 -6.65
C LEU A 36 -2.76 2.35 -7.48
N VAL A 37 -3.76 3.03 -6.92
CA VAL A 37 -4.40 4.18 -7.57
C VAL A 37 -3.40 5.30 -7.81
N TYR A 38 -2.51 5.58 -6.85
CA TYR A 38 -1.47 6.58 -7.05
C TYR A 38 -0.41 6.12 -8.05
N ASP A 39 0.01 4.86 -8.00
CA ASP A 39 0.96 4.29 -8.96
C ASP A 39 0.42 4.33 -10.37
N ASN A 40 -0.89 4.16 -10.61
CA ASN A 40 -1.55 4.27 -11.93
C ASN A 40 -0.69 3.72 -13.09
N GLY A 41 -0.16 2.50 -12.94
CA GLY A 41 0.71 1.84 -13.92
C GLY A 41 2.06 2.51 -14.17
N TRP A 42 2.58 3.31 -13.25
CA TRP A 42 3.89 3.96 -13.38
C TRP A 42 5.03 2.95 -13.22
N SER A 43 4.94 2.05 -12.25
CA SER A 43 5.92 0.97 -12.11
C SER A 43 5.97 0.07 -13.34
N TRP A 44 4.82 -0.30 -13.91
CA TRP A 44 4.74 -1.10 -15.14
C TRP A 44 5.41 -0.41 -16.34
N ARG A 45 5.23 0.91 -16.48
CA ARG A 45 5.90 1.69 -17.55
C ARG A 45 7.41 1.76 -17.40
N ARG A 46 7.92 1.68 -16.16
CA ARG A 46 9.36 1.69 -15.88
C ARG A 46 9.98 0.31 -16.05
N ASP A 47 9.26 -0.73 -15.69
CA ASP A 47 9.75 -2.11 -15.72
C ASP A 47 8.69 -3.04 -16.33
N PRO A 48 8.78 -3.30 -17.65
CA PRO A 48 7.89 -4.21 -18.35
C PRO A 48 7.94 -5.66 -17.86
N SER A 49 8.97 -6.07 -17.09
CA SER A 49 9.00 -7.43 -16.52
C SER A 49 7.92 -7.66 -15.46
N LEU A 50 7.28 -6.58 -14.99
CA LEU A 50 6.16 -6.62 -14.05
C LEU A 50 4.85 -7.05 -14.70
N SER A 51 4.76 -7.04 -16.03
CA SER A 51 3.56 -7.47 -16.77
C SER A 51 3.55 -8.97 -17.06
N VAL A 52 4.45 -9.77 -16.47
CA VAL A 52 4.46 -11.23 -16.63
C VAL A 52 4.38 -11.90 -15.27
N ASP A 53 3.56 -12.94 -15.12
CA ASP A 53 3.43 -13.72 -13.88
C ASP A 53 4.58 -14.74 -13.71
N GLY A 54 4.51 -15.58 -12.67
CA GLY A 54 5.50 -16.64 -12.41
C GLY A 54 5.50 -17.76 -13.47
N ASP A 55 4.38 -17.93 -14.17
CA ASP A 55 4.15 -18.95 -15.20
C ASP A 55 4.46 -18.43 -16.61
N GLY A 56 4.76 -17.13 -16.75
CA GLY A 56 5.11 -16.46 -18.01
C GLY A 56 3.93 -15.84 -18.76
N ASN A 57 2.72 -15.78 -18.17
CA ASN A 57 1.57 -15.16 -18.79
C ASN A 57 1.62 -13.64 -18.64
N THR A 58 1.20 -12.92 -19.69
CA THR A 58 1.03 -11.47 -19.62
C THR A 58 -0.15 -11.11 -18.74
N ILE A 59 0.10 -10.28 -17.74
CA ILE A 59 -0.92 -9.66 -16.90
C ILE A 59 -1.25 -8.32 -17.55
N ASP A 60 -2.50 -8.14 -17.99
CA ASP A 60 -2.90 -6.97 -18.79
C ASP A 60 -3.59 -5.88 -17.93
N PHE A 61 -3.70 -6.09 -16.60
CA PHE A 61 -4.38 -5.16 -15.68
C PHE A 61 -3.41 -4.41 -14.76
N PRO A 62 -3.29 -3.07 -14.89
CA PRO A 62 -2.44 -2.28 -14.00
C PRO A 62 -2.97 -2.36 -12.56
N GLY A 63 -2.18 -2.95 -11.69
CA GLY A 63 -2.45 -3.01 -10.24
C GLY A 63 -2.59 -4.42 -9.68
N ASP A 64 -2.73 -5.44 -10.52
CA ASP A 64 -2.66 -6.83 -10.10
C ASP A 64 -1.23 -7.35 -10.28
N TYR A 65 -0.38 -7.08 -9.28
CA TYR A 65 0.99 -7.57 -9.28
C TYR A 65 1.01 -9.03 -8.85
N PRO A 66 1.71 -9.92 -9.58
CA PRO A 66 1.82 -11.32 -9.20
C PRO A 66 2.66 -11.44 -7.93
N GLU A 67 2.45 -12.52 -7.18
CA GLU A 67 3.21 -12.82 -5.97
C GLU A 67 4.72 -12.79 -6.26
N GLY A 68 5.48 -12.21 -5.34
CA GLY A 68 6.92 -12.04 -5.43
C GLY A 68 7.40 -10.98 -6.41
N LYS A 69 6.52 -10.36 -7.22
CA LYS A 69 6.88 -9.32 -8.19
C LYS A 69 6.34 -7.93 -7.84
N VAL A 70 5.87 -7.70 -6.63
CA VAL A 70 5.46 -6.35 -6.22
C VAL A 70 6.72 -5.48 -6.06
N PRO A 71 6.75 -4.27 -6.66
CA PRO A 71 7.78 -3.29 -6.37
C PRO A 71 7.90 -3.01 -4.87
N SER A 72 9.10 -3.11 -4.32
CA SER A 72 9.35 -2.90 -2.89
C SER A 72 8.92 -1.52 -2.41
N SER A 73 8.93 -0.50 -3.28
CA SER A 73 8.41 0.85 -3.01
C SER A 73 6.91 0.86 -2.74
N LEU A 74 6.11 0.06 -3.47
CA LEU A 74 4.66 -0.06 -3.25
C LEU A 74 4.35 -0.78 -1.95
N VAL A 75 5.10 -1.85 -1.65
CA VAL A 75 4.97 -2.60 -0.39
C VAL A 75 5.30 -1.70 0.80
N MET A 76 6.40 -0.93 0.74
CA MET A 76 6.73 0.06 1.77
C MET A 76 5.65 1.13 1.90
N GLY A 77 5.11 1.61 0.77
CA GLY A 77 4.03 2.59 0.75
C GLY A 77 2.75 2.08 1.41
N GLN A 78 2.38 0.82 1.18
CA GLN A 78 1.22 0.18 1.82
C GLN A 78 1.37 0.22 3.35
N ARG A 79 2.52 -0.19 3.89
CA ARG A 79 2.76 -0.18 5.34
C ARG A 79 2.72 1.22 5.94
N ALA A 80 3.33 2.20 5.26
CA ALA A 80 3.35 3.58 5.72
C ALA A 80 1.94 4.18 5.75
N GLN A 81 1.14 3.93 4.70
CA GLN A 81 -0.25 4.39 4.63
C GLN A 81 -1.12 3.70 5.69
N ALA A 82 -0.95 2.40 5.89
CA ALA A 82 -1.68 1.64 6.90
C ALA A 82 -1.45 2.21 8.32
N ARG A 83 -0.20 2.56 8.64
CA ARG A 83 0.14 3.22 9.91
C ARG A 83 -0.52 4.58 10.05
N ASN A 84 -0.51 5.38 8.99
CA ASN A 84 -1.14 6.70 9.00
C ASN A 84 -2.67 6.60 9.20
N LEU A 85 -3.33 5.67 8.50
CA LEU A 85 -4.78 5.43 8.63
C LEU A 85 -5.15 4.95 10.04
N TRP A 86 -4.34 4.07 10.64
CA TRP A 86 -4.57 3.60 12.00
C TRP A 86 -4.35 4.70 13.05
N ASN A 87 -3.25 5.45 12.93
CA ASN A 87 -2.96 6.55 13.85
C ASN A 87 -4.03 7.65 13.76
N ALA A 88 -4.52 7.98 12.56
CA ALA A 88 -5.60 8.93 12.37
C ALA A 88 -6.90 8.49 13.07
N ASN A 89 -7.22 7.19 13.01
CA ASN A 89 -8.38 6.63 13.71
C ASN A 89 -8.21 6.63 15.24
N ARG A 90 -7.00 6.36 15.76
CA ARG A 90 -6.73 6.38 17.22
C ARG A 90 -6.77 7.77 17.85
N VAL A 91 -6.47 8.82 17.08
CA VAL A 91 -6.31 10.19 17.60
C VAL A 91 -7.61 10.98 17.58
N ASN A 92 -8.71 10.47 17.01
CA ASN A 92 -10.03 11.12 17.09
C ASN A 92 -10.67 10.89 18.48
N PRO A 93 -10.71 11.89 19.38
CA PRO A 93 -11.19 11.72 20.75
C PRO A 93 -12.72 11.78 20.87
N GLN A 94 -13.44 12.00 19.76
CA GLN A 94 -14.87 12.35 19.78
C GLN A 94 -15.80 11.16 19.52
N ASN A 95 -15.30 10.11 18.85
CA ASN A 95 -16.06 8.90 18.52
C ASN A 95 -15.34 7.67 19.08
N GLY A 96 -15.36 7.51 20.41
CA GLY A 96 -14.84 6.35 21.12
C GLY A 96 -15.64 5.07 20.88
N ASP A 97 -15.90 4.73 19.62
CA ASP A 97 -16.58 3.52 19.21
C ASP A 97 -15.56 2.63 18.47
N VAL A 98 -15.07 1.60 19.17
CA VAL A 98 -14.48 0.42 18.53
C VAL A 98 -15.60 -0.62 18.48
N GLY A 99 -16.68 -0.25 17.78
CA GLY A 99 -17.89 -1.04 17.60
C GLY A 99 -17.94 -1.66 16.21
N THR A 100 -18.66 -2.78 16.11
CA THR A 100 -18.98 -3.57 14.90
C THR A 100 -19.86 -2.81 13.89
N ASP A 101 -19.72 -1.49 13.82
CA ASP A 101 -20.47 -0.60 12.94
C ASP A 101 -19.51 -0.02 11.89
N THR A 102 -19.72 -0.47 10.64
CA THR A 102 -19.18 0.02 9.37
C THR A 102 -17.94 0.92 9.51
N PHE A 103 -16.75 0.31 9.61
CA PHE A 103 -15.49 1.04 9.54
C PHE A 103 -15.41 1.79 8.19
N THR A 104 -15.74 3.08 8.23
CA THR A 104 -15.77 3.96 7.06
C THR A 104 -14.39 4.58 6.89
N LEU A 105 -13.51 3.86 6.20
CA LEU A 105 -12.22 4.43 5.79
C LEU A 105 -12.46 5.54 4.78
N GLN A 106 -12.21 6.78 5.19
CA GLN A 106 -12.03 7.86 4.23
C GLN A 106 -10.64 7.72 3.58
N PRO A 107 -10.55 7.47 2.27
CA PRO A 107 -9.26 7.39 1.60
C PRO A 107 -8.66 8.81 1.57
N PHE A 108 -7.79 9.10 2.54
CA PHE A 108 -7.02 10.34 2.53
C PHE A 108 -6.03 10.32 1.37
N PRO A 109 -5.74 11.48 0.74
CA PRO A 109 -4.68 11.56 -0.25
C PRO A 109 -3.37 11.05 0.36
N LEU A 110 -2.68 10.14 -0.35
CA LEU A 110 -1.40 9.59 0.09
C LEU A 110 -0.43 10.69 0.54
N ASP A 111 0.24 10.43 1.66
CA ASP A 111 1.24 11.35 2.22
C ASP A 111 2.35 11.63 1.20
N TRP A 112 2.90 12.85 1.23
CA TRP A 112 3.91 13.28 0.27
C TRP A 112 5.18 12.43 0.31
N VAL A 113 5.60 11.94 1.48
CA VAL A 113 6.75 11.05 1.62
C VAL A 113 6.45 9.72 0.94
N ILE A 114 5.26 9.18 1.17
CA ILE A 114 4.82 7.92 0.54
C ILE A 114 4.76 8.07 -0.98
N LYS A 115 4.27 9.22 -1.46
CA LYS A 115 4.27 9.55 -2.89
C LYS A 115 5.69 9.60 -3.47
N GLN A 116 6.66 10.15 -2.74
CA GLN A 116 8.07 10.16 -3.16
C GLN A 116 8.73 8.77 -3.12
N ILE A 117 8.30 7.89 -2.22
CA ILE A 117 8.79 6.50 -2.18
C ILE A 117 8.24 5.72 -3.38
N ILE A 118 6.95 5.85 -3.67
CA ILE A 118 6.27 5.11 -4.76
C ILE A 118 6.72 5.64 -6.12
N ARG A 119 6.69 6.96 -6.29
CA ARG A 119 7.10 7.67 -7.50
C ARG A 119 8.18 8.69 -7.14
N PRO A 120 9.43 8.27 -6.97
CA PRO A 120 10.53 9.21 -6.79
C PRO A 120 10.56 10.15 -7.99
N LYS A 121 10.28 11.44 -7.75
CA LYS A 121 10.60 12.47 -8.71
C LYS A 121 12.12 12.51 -8.76
N SER A 122 12.72 12.07 -9.86
CA SER A 122 14.15 12.28 -10.06
C SER A 122 14.47 13.74 -9.78
N PRO A 123 15.42 14.04 -8.87
CA PRO A 123 15.94 15.39 -8.77
C PRO A 123 16.77 15.58 -10.04
N PHE A 124 16.29 16.43 -10.94
CA PHE A 124 17.02 16.89 -12.12
C PHE A 124 17.28 15.85 -13.21
N GLY A 125 17.13 16.31 -14.46
CA GLY A 125 17.47 15.56 -15.63
C GLY A 125 18.95 15.16 -15.66
N SER A 126 19.19 14.06 -16.36
CA SER A 126 20.25 13.91 -17.34
C SER A 126 20.98 15.23 -17.65
N PHE A 127 22.17 15.40 -17.07
CA PHE A 127 23.25 16.10 -17.75
C PHE A 127 24.26 15.02 -18.14
N GLY A 128 24.21 14.64 -19.41
CA GLY A 128 25.01 13.58 -20.02
C GLY A 128 24.51 13.34 -21.42
#